data_AF-A0A7D9GZS3-F1
#
_entry.id   AF-A0A7D9GZS3-F1
#
_cell.length_a   1.000
_cell.length_b   1.000
_cell.length_c   1.000
_cell.angle_alpha   90.00
_cell.angle_beta   90.00
_cell.angle_gamma   90.00
#
_symmetry.space_group_name_H-M   'P 1'
#
loop_
_entity.id
_entity.type
_entity.pdbx_description
1 polymer ?
#
loop_
_entity_poly.entity_id
_entity_poly.type
_entity_poly.pdbx_seq_one_letter_code
_entity_poly.pdbx_strand_id
1 'polypeptide(L)'
;MEHPLSATYGLRLGSLLQSADDFHRHRHRINLKLKKLRHALGITTRDTRNYKEKQKISTISAENYDESNKYGEVILYQIERDLLYAEETKLLLDVHASKSKQRFLVSKYKKALSNSKHLLEVTSDEKNKYVLLELLTYIAIVQGSFCFSRKHWDSVLNSFSIARCSLNCLYKYQEDGSSNVNRELYLDIIDNVVDPGLKIAQLELTGSRNPDLGLISRGQAAVFADTFSYLKRAVDIVKSIDPELVSIPDETEAEKLITSVSWRSYTAELNSADEAKAIMKAQKAASEVVNSDTASFDAALLAYQNALTLKNQEIGRGDAYSSDEQKQEAQIVLTYLKYNYLMLRIRRDATLLSAITAKDSSPSKSSILRYLRNSWKMQDGICSSLKDIRELPGVANDDDLVDTLSSTQYFYETAKVLGLARGYLASDKCSQSLALAAKAKQICDGISPLKEDLAPGLPNNDDIKDIRSQVDTFLSRAHILTVYQDKNHKSGIPQYLIDQMNRFPDTTGEDLLKTIAPLTLKLEPVNVKPVLFDIAFNYIDYGGDGVKPTVVGVEDTTSAKETPASSENDEKKKKGGFFGLFGH
;
A
#
# COMPACT_ATOMS: atom_id res chain seq x y z
N MET A 1 -41.82 10.82 20.83
CA MET A 1 -41.37 9.73 19.93
C MET A 1 -39.95 9.35 20.33
N GLU A 2 -39.55 8.08 20.31
CA GLU A 2 -38.20 7.74 20.78
C GLU A 2 -37.10 7.94 19.73
N HIS A 3 -37.28 7.46 18.49
CA HIS A 3 -36.31 7.61 17.39
C HIS A 3 -36.99 7.85 16.03
N PRO A 4 -37.25 9.12 15.64
CA PRO A 4 -37.90 9.46 14.37
C PRO A 4 -37.19 8.92 13.12
N LEU A 5 -35.85 8.95 13.06
CA LEU A 5 -35.10 8.48 11.88
C LEU A 5 -35.13 6.96 11.76
N SER A 6 -34.97 6.25 12.88
CA SER A 6 -35.06 4.78 12.92
C SER A 6 -36.46 4.28 12.53
N ALA A 7 -37.50 4.96 13.01
CA ALA A 7 -38.90 4.64 12.68
C ALA A 7 -39.28 4.91 11.21
N THR A 8 -38.46 5.63 10.45
CA THR A 8 -38.68 5.97 9.04
C THR A 8 -37.63 5.32 8.15
N TYR A 9 -36.46 5.95 7.98
CA TYR A 9 -35.37 5.46 7.14
C TYR A 9 -34.80 4.12 7.64
N GLY A 10 -34.75 3.89 8.96
CA GLY A 10 -34.34 2.58 9.49
C GLY A 10 -35.23 1.43 9.04
N LEU A 11 -36.55 1.63 8.99
CA LEU A 11 -37.49 0.64 8.45
C LEU A 11 -37.33 0.45 6.94
N ARG A 12 -36.96 1.51 6.18
CA ARG A 12 -36.69 1.39 4.74
C ARG A 12 -35.49 0.49 4.51
N LEU A 13 -34.36 0.74 5.19
CA LEU A 13 -33.14 -0.04 5.08
C LEU A 13 -33.36 -1.50 5.45
N GLY A 14 -34.03 -1.77 6.58
CA GLY A 14 -34.36 -3.13 7.00
C GLY A 14 -35.30 -3.87 6.02
N SER A 15 -35.97 -3.17 5.12
CA SER A 15 -36.85 -3.75 4.10
C SER A 15 -36.25 -3.83 2.70
N LEU A 16 -35.02 -3.34 2.48
CA LEU A 16 -34.24 -3.43 1.23
C LEU A 16 -35.07 -3.07 -0.02
N LEU A 17 -35.66 -1.87 -0.02
CA LEU A 17 -36.53 -1.40 -1.11
C LEU A 17 -35.70 -1.09 -2.37
N GLN A 18 -35.91 -1.83 -3.45
CA GLN A 18 -35.20 -1.62 -4.72
C GLN A 18 -36.13 -1.26 -5.88
N SER A 19 -37.33 -1.84 -5.93
CA SER A 19 -38.28 -1.64 -7.03
C SER A 19 -39.48 -0.76 -6.65
N ALA A 20 -40.17 -0.20 -7.66
CA ALA A 20 -41.40 0.56 -7.44
C ALA A 20 -42.49 -0.26 -6.72
N ASP A 21 -42.56 -1.58 -6.96
CA ASP A 21 -43.52 -2.47 -6.28
C ASP A 21 -43.15 -2.65 -4.80
N ASP A 22 -41.87 -2.69 -4.45
CA ASP A 22 -41.42 -2.76 -3.06
C ASP A 22 -41.83 -1.50 -2.28
N PHE A 23 -41.61 -0.33 -2.87
CA PHE A 23 -42.06 0.94 -2.30
C PHE A 23 -43.60 0.99 -2.14
N HIS A 24 -44.33 0.47 -3.14
CA HIS A 24 -45.79 0.35 -3.07
C HIS A 24 -46.24 -0.55 -1.90
N ARG A 25 -45.63 -1.72 -1.73
CA ARG A 25 -45.91 -2.65 -0.62
C ARG A 25 -45.57 -2.04 0.73
N HIS A 26 -44.40 -1.41 0.86
CA HIS A 26 -43.98 -0.75 2.09
C HIS A 26 -44.93 0.40 2.47
N ARG A 27 -45.33 1.22 1.49
CA ARG A 27 -46.35 2.26 1.67
C ARG A 27 -47.68 1.69 2.16
N HIS A 28 -48.10 0.52 1.68
CA HIS A 28 -49.30 -0.15 2.20
C HIS A 28 -49.13 -0.61 3.65
N ARG A 29 -47.97 -1.15 4.04
CA ARG A 29 -47.66 -1.50 5.45
C ARG A 29 -47.71 -0.28 6.36
N ILE A 30 -47.13 0.85 5.95
CA ILE A 30 -47.19 2.11 6.71
C ILE A 30 -48.64 2.61 6.83
N ASN A 31 -49.43 2.52 5.76
CA ASN A 31 -50.87 2.85 5.82
C ASN A 31 -51.64 1.99 6.83
N LEU A 32 -51.34 0.69 6.92
CA LEU A 32 -51.95 -0.20 7.91
C LEU A 32 -51.53 0.16 9.34
N LYS A 33 -50.24 0.48 9.56
CA LYS A 33 -49.75 0.99 10.86
C LYS A 33 -50.45 2.29 11.25
N LEU A 34 -50.53 3.24 10.33
CA LEU A 34 -51.22 4.52 10.50
C LEU A 34 -52.70 4.31 10.86
N LYS A 35 -53.38 3.38 10.19
CA LYS A 35 -54.78 3.02 10.50
C LYS A 35 -54.91 2.48 11.93
N LYS A 36 -54.03 1.55 12.33
CA LYS A 36 -54.03 0.99 13.69
C LYS A 36 -53.78 2.06 14.76
N LEU A 37 -52.82 2.96 14.54
CA LEU A 37 -52.54 4.07 15.46
C LEU A 37 -53.72 5.04 15.58
N ARG A 38 -54.35 5.39 14.46
CA ARG A 38 -55.56 6.24 14.47
C ARG A 38 -56.72 5.60 15.24
N HIS A 39 -56.88 4.27 15.16
CA HIS A 39 -57.85 3.55 15.97
C HIS A 39 -57.48 3.53 17.45
N ALA A 40 -56.20 3.26 17.78
CA ALA A 40 -55.71 3.24 19.15
C ALA A 40 -55.88 4.60 19.87
N LEU A 41 -55.72 5.71 19.13
CA LEU A 41 -55.88 7.06 19.66
C LEU A 41 -57.29 7.65 19.50
N GLY A 42 -58.25 6.91 18.91
CA GLY A 42 -59.62 7.40 18.72
C GLY A 42 -59.77 8.59 17.73
N ILE A 43 -58.78 8.78 16.85
CA ILE A 43 -58.71 9.88 15.86
C ILE A 43 -59.38 9.48 14.53
N THR A 44 -60.03 8.31 14.47
CA THR A 44 -60.69 7.86 13.24
C THR A 44 -61.89 8.71 12.86
N THR A 45 -61.91 9.18 11.63
CA THR A 45 -63.03 9.90 11.02
C THR A 45 -63.95 8.92 10.30
N ARG A 46 -65.16 8.73 10.83
CA ARG A 46 -66.20 7.90 10.19
C ARG A 46 -67.00 8.65 9.12
N ASP A 47 -67.11 9.97 9.27
CA ASP A 47 -67.86 10.81 8.34
C ASP A 47 -67.00 11.16 7.12
N THR A 48 -67.30 10.52 6.00
CA THR A 48 -66.60 10.72 4.72
C THR A 48 -67.13 11.93 3.94
N ARG A 49 -68.35 12.41 4.23
CA ARG A 49 -68.99 13.51 3.50
C ARG A 49 -68.41 14.87 3.92
N ASN A 50 -68.20 15.08 5.22
CA ASN A 50 -67.60 16.30 5.77
C ASN A 50 -66.21 16.04 6.36
N TYR A 51 -65.41 15.21 5.68
CA TYR A 51 -64.11 14.76 6.19
C TYR A 51 -63.15 15.91 6.52
N LYS A 52 -63.10 16.97 5.70
CA LYS A 52 -62.18 18.11 5.88
C LYS A 52 -62.43 18.89 7.18
N GLU A 53 -63.69 19.00 7.59
CA GLU A 53 -64.08 19.72 8.82
C GLU A 53 -63.92 18.82 10.05
N LYS A 54 -64.19 17.53 9.90
CA LYS A 54 -64.21 16.57 11.01
C LYS A 54 -62.88 15.84 11.23
N GLN A 55 -61.86 16.10 10.42
CA GLN A 55 -60.55 15.49 10.61
C GLN A 55 -59.85 16.01 11.86
N LYS A 56 -59.57 15.08 12.78
CA LYS A 56 -58.93 15.36 14.07
C LYS A 56 -57.40 15.42 14.00
N ILE A 57 -56.80 15.20 12.81
CA ILE A 57 -55.35 15.15 12.62
C ILE A 57 -54.76 16.56 12.53
N SER A 58 -55.43 17.48 11.85
CA SER A 58 -55.00 18.88 11.76
C SER A 58 -55.20 19.65 13.07
N THR A 59 -55.99 19.11 14.00
CA THR A 59 -56.26 19.71 15.32
C THR A 59 -55.35 19.15 16.41
N ILE A 60 -54.38 18.29 16.08
CA ILE A 60 -53.39 17.80 17.05
C ILE A 60 -52.56 19.02 17.47
N SER A 61 -52.71 19.42 18.73
CA SER A 61 -51.90 20.43 19.44
C SER A 61 -50.71 19.81 20.18
N ALA A 62 -49.80 20.66 20.66
CA ALA A 62 -48.66 20.26 21.51
C ALA A 62 -49.09 19.54 22.80
N GLU A 63 -50.22 19.93 23.39
CA GLU A 63 -50.78 19.28 24.60
C GLU A 63 -51.05 17.78 24.39
N ASN A 64 -51.59 17.40 23.22
CA ASN A 64 -51.83 15.98 22.91
C ASN A 64 -50.52 15.20 22.76
N TYR A 65 -49.45 15.87 22.32
CA TYR A 65 -48.14 15.24 22.19
C TYR A 65 -47.51 14.96 23.55
N ASP A 66 -47.65 15.89 24.49
CA ASP A 66 -47.21 15.72 25.88
C ASP A 66 -47.97 14.59 26.60
N GLU A 67 -49.27 14.42 26.29
CA GLU A 67 -50.05 13.29 26.79
C GLU A 67 -49.55 11.95 26.23
N SER A 68 -49.18 11.91 24.94
CA SER A 68 -48.71 10.69 24.29
C SER A 68 -47.88 10.95 23.05
N ASN A 69 -46.64 10.43 23.09
CA ASN A 69 -45.71 10.38 21.97
C ASN A 69 -46.30 9.84 20.65
N LYS A 70 -47.35 9.03 20.73
CA LYS A 70 -48.01 8.40 19.56
C LYS A 70 -48.73 9.40 18.66
N TYR A 71 -49.15 10.56 19.17
CA TYR A 71 -49.76 11.60 18.32
C TYR A 71 -48.75 12.14 17.30
N GLY A 72 -47.49 12.30 17.72
CA GLY A 72 -46.39 12.66 16.81
C GLY A 72 -46.12 11.56 15.78
N GLU A 73 -46.17 10.28 16.18
CA GLU A 73 -45.95 9.14 15.26
C GLU A 73 -47.00 9.10 14.15
N VAL A 74 -48.25 9.47 14.43
CA VAL A 74 -49.30 9.54 13.40
C VAL A 74 -48.94 10.55 12.32
N ILE A 75 -48.45 11.73 12.69
CA ILE A 75 -48.04 12.76 11.73
C ILE A 75 -46.77 12.31 11.00
N LEU A 76 -45.79 11.72 11.70
CA LEU A 76 -44.57 11.18 11.12
C LEU A 76 -44.86 10.12 10.05
N TYR A 77 -45.70 9.13 10.36
CA TYR A 77 -46.09 8.09 9.39
C TYR A 77 -46.93 8.64 8.23
N GLN A 78 -47.64 9.75 8.42
CA GLN A 78 -48.35 10.43 7.35
C GLN A 78 -47.38 11.12 6.37
N ILE A 79 -46.30 11.72 6.88
CA ILE A 79 -45.21 12.26 6.08
C ILE A 79 -44.51 11.12 5.33
N GLU A 80 -44.13 10.06 6.05
CA GLU A 80 -43.41 8.90 5.52
C GLU A 80 -44.19 8.22 4.38
N ARG A 81 -45.50 8.04 4.54
CA ARG A 81 -46.35 7.50 3.47
C ARG A 81 -46.30 8.37 2.21
N ASP A 82 -46.37 9.69 2.37
CA ASP A 82 -46.37 10.61 1.23
C ASP A 82 -44.97 10.63 0.56
N LEU A 83 -43.88 10.46 1.32
CA LEU A 83 -42.51 10.28 0.80
C LEU A 83 -42.31 8.95 0.05
N LEU A 84 -42.76 7.83 0.62
CA LEU A 84 -42.69 6.52 -0.06
C LEU A 84 -43.46 6.54 -1.39
N TYR A 85 -44.57 7.28 -1.44
CA TYR A 85 -45.30 7.47 -2.69
C TYR A 85 -44.54 8.35 -3.69
N ALA A 86 -43.78 9.34 -3.18
CA ALA A 86 -42.91 10.14 -4.03
C ALA A 86 -41.80 9.27 -4.64
N GLU A 87 -41.13 8.45 -3.85
CA GLU A 87 -40.08 7.53 -4.33
C GLU A 87 -40.63 6.48 -5.33
N GLU A 88 -41.80 5.88 -5.03
CA GLU A 88 -42.51 5.00 -5.98
C GLU A 88 -42.74 5.72 -7.32
N THR A 89 -43.21 6.97 -7.28
CA THR A 89 -43.46 7.75 -8.51
C THR A 89 -42.16 8.13 -9.22
N LYS A 90 -41.08 8.39 -8.48
CA LYS A 90 -39.76 8.72 -9.02
C LYS A 90 -39.19 7.54 -9.81
N LEU A 91 -39.19 6.34 -9.25
CA LEU A 91 -38.78 5.13 -9.98
C LEU A 91 -39.63 4.87 -11.23
N LEU A 92 -40.94 5.12 -11.16
CA LEU A 92 -41.82 5.01 -12.33
C LEU A 92 -41.57 6.09 -13.41
N LEU A 93 -41.00 7.23 -13.03
CA LEU A 93 -40.63 8.31 -13.95
C LEU A 93 -39.34 7.98 -14.70
N ASP A 94 -38.42 7.24 -14.07
CA ASP A 94 -37.17 6.79 -14.68
C ASP A 94 -37.43 5.82 -15.85
N VAL A 95 -38.48 4.99 -15.74
CA VAL A 95 -38.93 4.11 -16.83
C VAL A 95 -39.76 4.88 -17.88
N HIS A 96 -40.67 5.74 -17.43
CA HIS A 96 -41.59 6.47 -18.31
C HIS A 96 -41.78 7.93 -17.88
N ALA A 97 -41.14 8.83 -18.62
CA ALA A 97 -41.26 10.27 -18.40
C ALA A 97 -42.71 10.75 -18.62
N SER A 98 -43.28 11.42 -17.62
CA SER A 98 -44.62 12.00 -17.70
C SER A 98 -44.71 13.29 -16.88
N LYS A 99 -45.12 14.39 -17.53
CA LYS A 99 -45.32 15.68 -16.86
C LYS A 99 -46.38 15.61 -15.74
N SER A 100 -47.40 14.76 -15.89
CA SER A 100 -48.44 14.58 -14.87
C SER A 100 -47.86 13.92 -13.61
N LYS A 101 -47.07 12.86 -13.78
CA LYS A 101 -46.36 12.18 -12.68
C LYS A 101 -45.33 13.10 -12.01
N GLN A 102 -44.63 13.94 -12.77
CA GLN A 102 -43.72 14.96 -12.19
C GLN A 102 -44.48 15.98 -11.32
N ARG A 103 -45.63 16.49 -11.78
CA ARG A 103 -46.47 17.39 -10.96
C ARG A 103 -47.01 16.69 -9.72
N PHE A 104 -47.37 15.42 -9.84
CA PHE A 104 -47.80 14.58 -8.73
C PHE A 104 -46.70 14.40 -7.69
N LEU A 105 -45.46 14.10 -8.12
CA LEU A 105 -44.28 14.00 -7.28
C LEU A 105 -44.08 15.27 -6.43
N VAL A 106 -44.05 16.44 -7.09
CA VAL A 106 -43.92 17.74 -6.41
C VAL A 106 -45.07 17.99 -5.43
N SER A 107 -46.30 17.57 -5.78
CA SER A 107 -47.46 17.68 -4.88
C SER A 107 -47.31 16.82 -3.63
N LYS A 108 -46.75 15.61 -3.75
CA LYS A 108 -46.47 14.74 -2.59
C LYS A 108 -45.43 15.32 -1.66
N TYR A 109 -44.31 15.80 -2.19
CA TYR A 109 -43.29 16.48 -1.39
C TYR A 109 -43.83 17.74 -0.71
N LYS A 110 -44.63 18.56 -1.42
CA LYS A 110 -45.28 19.74 -0.82
C LYS A 110 -46.19 19.38 0.35
N LYS A 111 -46.94 18.27 0.23
CA LYS A 111 -47.81 17.77 1.30
C LYS A 111 -47.01 17.22 2.48
N ALA A 112 -45.94 16.47 2.20
CA ALA A 112 -45.01 15.98 3.22
C ALA A 112 -44.39 17.14 4.02
N LEU A 113 -43.96 18.21 3.33
CA LEU A 113 -43.42 19.43 3.93
C LEU A 113 -44.47 20.17 4.78
N SER A 114 -45.71 20.30 4.30
CA SER A 114 -46.79 20.92 5.09
C SER A 114 -47.07 20.16 6.39
N ASN A 115 -47.11 18.83 6.34
CA ASN A 115 -47.27 17.99 7.53
C ASN A 115 -46.01 18.05 8.43
N SER A 116 -44.82 18.23 7.85
CA SER A 116 -43.56 18.39 8.59
C SER A 116 -43.53 19.68 9.41
N LYS A 117 -44.05 20.78 8.85
CA LYS A 117 -44.20 22.04 9.59
C LYS A 117 -45.19 21.91 10.75
N HIS A 118 -46.33 21.26 10.50
CA HIS A 118 -47.29 20.96 11.56
C HIS A 118 -46.68 20.06 12.65
N LEU A 119 -45.84 19.09 12.26
CA LEU A 119 -45.11 18.27 13.23
C LEU A 119 -44.17 19.09 14.12
N LEU A 120 -43.47 20.09 13.56
CA LEU A 120 -42.62 20.99 14.35
C LEU A 120 -43.41 21.86 15.31
N GLU A 121 -44.58 22.34 14.90
CA GLU A 121 -45.48 23.10 15.78
C GLU A 121 -45.92 22.25 16.97
N VAL A 122 -46.26 20.98 16.71
CA VAL A 122 -46.70 20.01 17.74
C VAL A 122 -45.54 19.60 18.67
N THR A 123 -44.30 19.51 18.18
CA THR A 123 -43.14 19.08 18.98
C THR A 123 -42.33 20.25 19.55
N SER A 124 -42.94 21.43 19.69
CA SER A 124 -42.23 22.63 20.16
C SER A 124 -41.60 22.43 21.54
N ASP A 125 -42.32 21.72 22.42
CA ASP A 125 -42.04 21.53 23.85
C ASP A 125 -41.20 20.27 24.17
N GLU A 126 -40.72 19.57 23.14
CA GLU A 126 -39.90 18.36 23.30
C GLU A 126 -38.60 18.66 24.08
N LYS A 127 -38.40 17.95 25.20
CA LYS A 127 -37.27 18.18 26.11
C LYS A 127 -35.97 17.55 25.62
N ASN A 128 -36.07 16.43 24.87
CA ASN A 128 -34.88 15.73 24.40
C ASN A 128 -34.30 16.40 23.15
N LYS A 129 -33.13 17.03 23.31
CA LYS A 129 -32.41 17.72 22.24
C LYS A 129 -32.06 16.79 21.07
N TYR A 130 -31.76 15.52 21.32
CA TYR A 130 -31.40 14.56 20.27
C TYR A 130 -32.60 14.14 19.43
N VAL A 131 -33.75 13.87 20.06
CA VAL A 131 -35.01 13.55 19.35
C VAL A 131 -35.46 14.73 18.50
N LEU A 132 -35.35 15.94 19.05
CA LEU A 132 -35.63 17.17 18.32
C LEU A 132 -34.66 17.36 17.14
N LEU A 133 -33.37 17.08 17.33
CA LEU A 133 -32.38 17.13 16.25
C LEU A 133 -32.70 16.09 15.16
N GLU A 134 -32.98 14.83 15.51
CA GLU A 134 -33.43 13.79 14.57
C GLU A 134 -34.65 14.25 13.77
N LEU A 135 -35.64 14.84 14.43
CA LEU A 135 -36.83 15.36 13.77
C LEU A 135 -36.49 16.47 12.78
N LEU A 136 -35.66 17.43 13.20
CA LEU A 136 -35.22 18.52 12.34
C LEU A 136 -34.39 18.02 11.16
N THR A 137 -33.53 17.01 11.35
CA THR A 137 -32.77 16.38 10.25
C THR A 137 -33.71 15.74 9.23
N TYR A 138 -34.73 15.01 9.69
CA TYR A 138 -35.73 14.39 8.83
C TYR A 138 -36.45 15.45 7.99
N ILE A 139 -36.82 16.57 8.61
CA ILE A 139 -37.49 17.68 7.92
C ILE A 139 -36.55 18.39 6.95
N ALA A 140 -35.26 18.54 7.28
CA ALA A 140 -34.25 19.06 6.37
C ALA A 140 -34.12 18.16 5.12
N ILE A 141 -34.14 16.84 5.27
CA ILE A 141 -34.13 15.88 4.15
C ILE A 141 -35.40 16.01 3.29
N VAL A 142 -36.58 16.16 3.91
CA VAL A 142 -37.85 16.38 3.18
C VAL A 142 -37.82 17.70 2.41
N GLN A 143 -37.30 18.76 3.02
CA GLN A 143 -37.13 20.07 2.40
C GLN A 143 -36.17 20.00 1.20
N GLY A 144 -35.02 19.33 1.37
CA GLY A 144 -34.04 19.11 0.30
C GLY A 144 -34.63 18.32 -0.86
N SER A 145 -35.35 17.23 -0.57
CA SER A 145 -36.02 16.40 -1.58
C SER A 145 -37.09 17.19 -2.35
N PHE A 146 -37.84 18.07 -1.67
CA PHE A 146 -38.79 18.97 -2.31
C PHE A 146 -38.10 19.97 -3.24
N CYS A 147 -37.07 20.67 -2.75
CA CYS A 147 -36.31 21.64 -3.56
C CYS A 147 -35.61 20.97 -4.76
N PHE A 148 -35.14 19.73 -4.58
CA PHE A 148 -34.52 18.91 -5.62
C PHE A 148 -35.52 18.61 -6.74
N SER A 149 -36.75 18.20 -6.38
CA SER A 149 -37.82 17.96 -7.37
C SER A 149 -38.21 19.21 -8.18
N ARG A 150 -37.89 20.41 -7.66
CA ARG A 150 -38.12 21.71 -8.32
C ARG A 150 -36.86 22.30 -8.96
N LYS A 151 -35.71 21.62 -8.91
CA LYS A 151 -34.41 22.10 -9.41
C LYS A 151 -33.95 23.43 -8.81
N HIS A 152 -34.30 23.72 -7.55
CA HIS A 152 -33.80 24.92 -6.85
C HIS A 152 -32.52 24.57 -6.11
N TRP A 153 -31.39 24.56 -6.82
CA TRP A 153 -30.14 23.98 -6.34
C TRP A 153 -29.54 24.66 -5.10
N ASP A 154 -29.63 25.99 -4.96
CA ASP A 154 -29.15 26.70 -3.76
C ASP A 154 -29.88 26.26 -2.48
N SER A 155 -31.20 26.10 -2.58
CA SER A 155 -32.02 25.64 -1.46
C SER A 155 -31.77 24.17 -1.12
N VAL A 156 -31.47 23.34 -2.14
CA VAL A 156 -31.07 21.94 -1.95
C VAL A 156 -29.75 21.89 -1.19
N LEU A 157 -28.77 22.68 -1.62
CA LEU A 157 -27.45 22.72 -1.02
C LEU A 157 -27.53 23.07 0.47
N ASN A 158 -28.31 24.08 0.83
CA ASN A 158 -28.52 24.50 2.22
C ASN A 158 -29.27 23.44 3.07
N SER A 159 -30.39 22.92 2.57
CA SER A 159 -31.18 21.96 3.34
C SER A 159 -30.43 20.64 3.56
N PHE A 160 -29.73 20.13 2.55
CA PHE A 160 -28.90 18.94 2.69
C PHE A 160 -27.60 19.20 3.46
N SER A 161 -27.03 20.42 3.43
CA SER A 161 -25.86 20.73 4.27
C SER A 161 -26.23 20.72 5.75
N ILE A 162 -27.37 21.29 6.12
CA ILE A 162 -27.91 21.23 7.48
C ILE A 162 -28.17 19.78 7.88
N ALA A 163 -28.78 18.97 6.99
CA ALA A 163 -28.99 17.55 7.23
C ALA A 163 -27.67 16.79 7.45
N ARG A 164 -26.64 17.04 6.64
CA ARG A 164 -25.32 16.41 6.78
C ARG A 164 -24.65 16.77 8.11
N CYS A 165 -24.63 18.06 8.48
CA CYS A 165 -24.00 18.51 9.73
C CYS A 165 -24.71 17.94 10.96
N SER A 166 -26.04 17.91 10.92
CA SER A 166 -26.85 17.36 12.01
C SER A 166 -26.73 15.84 12.14
N LEU A 167 -26.68 15.08 11.04
CA LEU A 167 -26.42 13.63 11.07
C LEU A 167 -25.00 13.31 11.57
N ASN A 168 -23.99 14.11 11.20
CA ASN A 168 -22.63 13.96 11.74
C ASN A 168 -22.56 14.26 13.24
N CYS A 169 -23.32 15.26 13.72
CA CYS A 169 -23.45 15.56 15.14
C CYS A 169 -24.09 14.39 15.90
N LEU A 170 -25.20 13.85 15.37
CA LEU A 170 -25.86 12.67 15.94
C LEU A 170 -24.93 11.46 15.97
N TYR A 171 -24.20 11.21 14.89
CA TYR A 171 -23.23 10.11 14.81
C TYR A 171 -22.15 10.19 15.89
N LYS A 172 -21.58 11.39 16.14
CA LYS A 172 -20.49 11.59 17.11
C LYS A 172 -20.97 11.59 18.57
N TYR A 173 -22.10 12.22 18.87
CA TYR A 173 -22.46 12.60 20.24
C TYR A 173 -23.68 11.88 20.83
N GLN A 174 -24.30 10.96 20.08
CA GLN A 174 -25.39 10.15 20.62
C GLN A 174 -24.83 9.02 21.50
N GLU A 175 -25.13 9.10 22.81
CA GLU A 175 -24.67 8.15 23.82
C GLU A 175 -25.30 6.73 23.68
N ASP A 176 -24.50 5.72 24.06
CA ASP A 176 -24.59 4.27 23.85
C ASP A 176 -25.85 3.51 24.36
N GLY A 177 -26.99 4.18 24.57
CA GLY A 177 -28.22 3.53 25.01
C GLY A 177 -29.03 2.84 23.89
N SER A 178 -28.90 3.29 22.64
CA SER A 178 -29.60 2.72 21.49
C SER A 178 -28.59 2.18 20.46
N SER A 179 -28.45 0.85 20.46
CA SER A 179 -27.80 -0.06 19.49
C SER A 179 -27.04 0.59 18.32
N ASN A 180 -25.80 0.14 18.07
CA ASN A 180 -24.95 0.44 16.90
C ASN A 180 -25.70 0.65 15.56
N VAL A 181 -26.82 -0.04 15.37
CA VAL A 181 -27.82 0.12 14.30
C VAL A 181 -28.18 1.58 13.99
N ASN A 182 -28.29 2.46 14.97
CA ASN A 182 -28.63 3.87 14.72
C ASN A 182 -27.45 4.69 14.16
N ARG A 183 -26.21 4.39 14.57
CA ARG A 183 -25.01 5.06 14.04
C ARG A 183 -24.77 4.69 12.58
N GLU A 184 -24.89 3.40 12.26
CA GLU A 184 -24.80 2.90 10.89
C GLU A 184 -25.89 3.51 10.00
N LEU A 185 -27.13 3.61 10.52
CA LEU A 185 -28.24 4.29 9.83
C LEU A 185 -27.90 5.75 9.46
N TYR A 186 -27.24 6.51 10.33
CA TYR A 186 -26.90 7.91 10.02
C TYR A 186 -25.88 8.00 8.87
N LEU A 187 -24.86 7.14 8.86
CA LEU A 187 -23.89 7.06 7.76
C LEU A 187 -24.58 6.64 6.46
N ASP A 188 -25.44 5.63 6.51
CA ASP A 188 -26.20 5.17 5.34
C ASP A 188 -27.11 6.27 4.75
N ILE A 189 -27.73 7.10 5.60
CA ILE A 189 -28.53 8.24 5.13
C ILE A 189 -27.63 9.30 4.48
N ILE A 190 -26.46 9.57 5.04
CA ILE A 190 -25.49 10.50 4.46
C ILE A 190 -25.09 10.00 3.07
N ASP A 191 -24.64 8.76 2.95
CA ASP A 191 -24.06 8.20 1.73
C ASP A 191 -25.11 8.01 0.62
N ASN A 192 -26.32 7.56 0.95
CA ASN A 192 -27.33 7.19 -0.05
C ASN A 192 -28.34 8.29 -0.37
N VAL A 193 -28.56 9.26 0.52
CA VAL A 193 -29.61 10.30 0.34
C VAL A 193 -29.02 11.69 0.24
N VAL A 194 -28.19 12.08 1.21
CA VAL A 194 -27.73 13.47 1.35
C VAL A 194 -26.60 13.77 0.36
N ASP A 195 -25.58 12.91 0.30
CA ASP A 195 -24.38 13.12 -0.49
C ASP A 195 -24.63 13.12 -2.01
N PRO A 196 -25.42 12.21 -2.57
CA PRO A 196 -25.78 12.28 -3.98
C PRO A 196 -26.51 13.58 -4.32
N GLY A 197 -27.41 14.03 -3.43
CA GLY A 197 -28.14 15.29 -3.58
C GLY A 197 -27.21 16.52 -3.56
N LEU A 198 -26.23 16.54 -2.65
CA LEU A 198 -25.24 17.61 -2.56
C LEU A 198 -24.30 17.64 -3.76
N LYS A 199 -23.80 16.49 -4.22
CA LYS A 199 -22.93 16.38 -5.40
C LYS A 199 -23.63 16.94 -6.64
N ILE A 200 -24.86 16.53 -6.89
CA ILE A 200 -25.65 17.01 -8.03
C ILE A 200 -25.89 18.52 -7.92
N ALA A 201 -26.28 19.03 -6.75
CA ALA A 201 -26.50 20.46 -6.56
C ALA A 201 -25.23 21.29 -6.79
N GLN A 202 -24.07 20.81 -6.33
CA GLN A 202 -22.79 21.48 -6.54
C GLN A 202 -22.35 21.47 -8.01
N LEU A 203 -22.54 20.34 -8.69
CA LEU A 203 -22.23 20.20 -10.11
C LEU A 203 -23.05 21.20 -10.94
N GLU A 204 -24.33 21.37 -10.63
CA GLU A 204 -25.22 22.30 -11.35
C GLU A 204 -24.93 23.78 -11.05
N LEU A 205 -24.48 24.11 -9.83
CA LEU A 205 -24.20 25.50 -9.42
C LEU A 205 -22.81 25.98 -9.87
N THR A 206 -21.78 25.17 -9.64
CA THR A 206 -20.38 25.56 -9.80
C THR A 206 -19.70 24.90 -11.00
N GLY A 207 -20.31 23.84 -11.56
CA GLY A 207 -19.65 22.98 -12.54
C GLY A 207 -18.54 22.09 -11.95
N SER A 208 -18.28 22.15 -10.64
CA SER A 208 -17.26 21.34 -9.99
C SER A 208 -17.71 19.89 -9.89
N ARG A 209 -16.91 18.99 -10.46
CA ARG A 209 -17.14 17.53 -10.40
C ARG A 209 -16.71 16.93 -9.06
N ASN A 210 -15.75 17.56 -8.36
CA ASN A 210 -15.19 17.09 -7.08
C ASN A 210 -15.35 18.10 -5.94
N PRO A 211 -16.58 18.38 -5.50
CA PRO A 211 -16.79 19.24 -4.34
C PRO A 211 -16.36 18.52 -3.05
N ASP A 212 -15.64 19.21 -2.16
CA ASP A 212 -15.51 18.74 -0.77
C ASP A 212 -16.83 18.97 -0.02
N LEU A 213 -17.66 17.93 0.00
CA LEU A 213 -18.97 17.97 0.62
C LEU A 213 -18.92 18.31 2.11
N GLY A 214 -17.85 17.94 2.81
CA GLY A 214 -17.65 18.25 4.22
C GLY A 214 -17.45 19.75 4.44
N LEU A 215 -16.48 20.34 3.73
CA LEU A 215 -16.20 21.79 3.83
C LEU A 215 -17.40 22.63 3.38
N ILE A 216 -18.02 22.24 2.27
CA ILE A 216 -19.17 22.95 1.70
C ILE A 216 -20.35 22.87 2.67
N SER A 217 -20.62 21.71 3.25
CA SER A 217 -21.75 21.58 4.16
C SER A 217 -21.58 22.46 5.40
N ARG A 218 -20.37 22.48 6.00
CA ARG A 218 -20.04 23.37 7.12
C ARG A 218 -20.25 24.85 6.78
N GLY A 219 -19.65 25.31 5.66
CA GLY A 219 -19.75 26.70 5.23
C GLY A 219 -21.18 27.13 4.88
N GLN A 220 -21.93 26.28 4.16
CA GLN A 220 -23.30 26.59 3.77
C GLN A 220 -24.27 26.58 4.95
N ALA A 221 -24.10 25.66 5.90
CA ALA A 221 -24.89 25.64 7.13
C ALA A 221 -24.63 26.87 8.02
N ALA A 222 -23.42 27.42 7.99
CA ALA A 222 -23.08 28.66 8.70
C ALA A 222 -23.67 29.92 8.05
N VAL A 223 -23.58 30.04 6.71
CA VAL A 223 -23.98 31.23 5.95
C VAL A 223 -25.49 31.32 5.71
N PHE A 224 -26.15 30.18 5.44
CA PHE A 224 -27.53 30.15 4.99
C PHE A 224 -28.54 29.62 6.02
N ALA A 225 -28.19 29.65 7.31
CA ALA A 225 -29.15 29.35 8.38
C ALA A 225 -30.44 30.19 8.25
N ASP A 226 -30.35 31.38 7.64
CA ASP A 226 -31.45 32.32 7.48
C ASP A 226 -32.47 32.01 6.38
N THR A 227 -32.16 31.13 5.43
CA THR A 227 -33.09 30.81 4.33
C THR A 227 -34.36 30.11 4.82
N PHE A 228 -34.26 29.26 5.85
CA PHE A 228 -35.38 28.53 6.41
C PHE A 228 -35.44 28.73 7.92
N SER A 229 -36.32 29.63 8.37
CA SER A 229 -36.48 30.00 9.79
C SER A 229 -36.65 28.82 10.74
N TYR A 230 -37.35 27.77 10.32
CA TYR A 230 -37.60 26.58 11.12
C TYR A 230 -36.42 25.60 11.19
N LEU A 231 -35.45 25.67 10.25
CA LEU A 231 -34.22 24.85 10.29
C LEU A 231 -33.09 25.50 11.08
N LYS A 232 -33.18 26.80 11.38
CA LYS A 232 -32.25 27.52 12.29
C LYS A 232 -32.06 26.80 13.61
N ARG A 233 -33.18 26.33 14.19
CA ARG A 233 -33.18 25.57 15.45
C ARG A 233 -32.24 24.36 15.39
N ALA A 234 -32.10 23.71 14.23
CA ALA A 234 -31.19 22.58 14.06
C ALA A 234 -29.73 23.05 14.11
N VAL A 235 -29.42 24.14 13.41
CA VAL A 235 -28.09 24.75 13.40
C VAL A 235 -27.68 25.22 14.79
N ASP A 236 -28.61 25.84 15.53
CA ASP A 236 -28.35 26.30 16.90
C ASP A 236 -28.07 25.14 17.86
N ILE A 237 -28.82 24.04 17.73
CA ILE A 237 -28.56 22.82 18.50
C ILE A 237 -27.18 22.25 18.16
N VAL A 238 -26.84 22.12 16.88
CA VAL A 238 -25.52 21.61 16.46
C VAL A 238 -24.41 22.52 16.97
N LYS A 239 -24.53 23.85 16.85
CA LYS A 239 -23.56 24.81 17.40
C LYS A 239 -23.39 24.69 18.91
N SER A 240 -24.46 24.35 19.64
CA SER A 240 -24.40 24.16 21.10
C SER A 240 -23.67 22.87 21.52
N ILE A 241 -23.64 21.87 20.64
CA ILE A 241 -22.98 20.58 20.88
C ILE A 241 -21.54 20.62 20.37
N ASP A 242 -21.36 21.06 19.13
CA ASP A 242 -20.07 21.10 18.45
C ASP A 242 -20.02 22.28 17.44
N PRO A 243 -19.32 23.37 17.76
CA PRO A 243 -19.21 24.52 16.88
C PRO A 243 -18.36 24.25 15.63
N GLU A 244 -17.48 23.24 15.63
CA GLU A 244 -16.61 22.92 14.48
C GLU A 244 -17.40 22.34 13.30
N LEU A 245 -18.57 21.75 13.56
CA LEU A 245 -19.47 21.21 12.53
C LEU A 245 -20.26 22.31 11.79
N VAL A 246 -20.26 23.55 12.28
CA VAL A 246 -20.93 24.71 11.64
C VAL A 246 -20.02 25.93 11.63
N SER A 247 -18.72 25.73 11.43
CA SER A 247 -17.77 26.80 11.20
C SER A 247 -17.63 27.11 9.72
N ILE A 248 -17.27 28.35 9.42
CA ILE A 248 -16.74 28.70 8.09
C ILE A 248 -15.34 28.08 8.05
N PRO A 249 -15.00 27.25 7.05
CA PRO A 249 -13.68 26.65 6.98
C PRO A 249 -12.59 27.72 6.86
N ASP A 250 -11.55 27.64 7.68
CA ASP A 250 -10.36 28.48 7.54
C ASP A 250 -9.66 28.15 6.20
N GLU A 251 -9.06 29.16 5.55
CA GLU A 251 -8.37 29.01 4.25
C GLU A 251 -7.24 27.95 4.29
N THR A 252 -6.73 27.62 5.48
CA THR A 252 -5.72 26.58 5.74
C THR A 252 -6.29 25.16 5.78
N GLU A 253 -7.53 24.96 6.23
CA GLU A 253 -8.23 23.65 6.14
C GLU A 253 -8.79 23.39 4.75
N ALA A 254 -9.09 24.45 4.01
CA ALA A 254 -9.46 24.40 2.61
C ALA A 254 -8.21 24.20 1.73
N GLU A 255 -7.46 23.11 1.95
CA GLU A 255 -6.53 22.65 0.92
C GLU A 255 -7.36 22.39 -0.34
N LYS A 256 -7.26 23.30 -1.30
CA LYS A 256 -7.97 23.18 -2.58
C LYS A 256 -7.61 21.82 -3.16
N LEU A 257 -8.60 20.94 -3.20
CA LEU A 257 -8.42 19.61 -3.75
C LEU A 257 -7.90 19.74 -5.17
N ILE A 258 -6.91 18.90 -5.50
CA ILE A 258 -6.47 18.79 -6.88
C ILE A 258 -7.67 18.38 -7.74
N THR A 259 -7.92 19.13 -8.81
CA THR A 259 -9.02 18.87 -9.73
C THR A 259 -8.59 17.98 -10.89
N SER A 260 -7.31 18.03 -11.26
CA SER A 260 -6.72 17.21 -12.32
C SER A 260 -5.30 16.75 -11.96
N VAL A 261 -4.89 15.66 -12.60
CA VAL A 261 -3.54 15.12 -12.53
C VAL A 261 -2.94 15.13 -13.93
N SER A 262 -1.73 15.68 -14.05
CA SER A 262 -0.94 15.59 -15.27
C SER A 262 -0.01 14.38 -15.21
N TRP A 263 -0.03 13.58 -16.28
CA TRP A 263 0.91 12.49 -16.51
C TRP A 263 1.51 12.63 -17.91
N ARG A 264 2.78 13.08 -17.96
CA ARG A 264 3.49 13.43 -19.21
C ARG A 264 2.64 14.39 -20.06
N SER A 265 2.32 14.05 -21.31
CA SER A 265 1.50 14.86 -22.22
C SER A 265 0.00 14.77 -21.96
N TYR A 266 -0.44 13.93 -21.02
CA TYR A 266 -1.85 13.71 -20.71
C TYR A 266 -2.26 14.45 -19.45
N THR A 267 -3.46 15.03 -19.47
CA THR A 267 -4.12 15.62 -18.30
C THR A 267 -5.44 14.92 -18.08
N ALA A 268 -5.67 14.40 -16.87
CA ALA A 268 -6.92 13.73 -16.53
C ALA A 268 -7.58 14.45 -15.35
N GLU A 269 -8.88 14.72 -15.49
CA GLU A 269 -9.70 15.22 -14.39
C GLU A 269 -10.01 14.10 -13.40
N LEU A 270 -10.03 14.45 -12.12
CA LEU A 270 -10.49 13.53 -11.08
C LEU A 270 -12.03 13.59 -11.03
N ASN A 271 -12.67 12.49 -10.66
CA ASN A 271 -14.14 12.42 -10.51
C ASN A 271 -14.59 12.30 -9.06
N SER A 272 -13.63 12.15 -8.14
CA SER A 272 -13.91 11.88 -6.73
C SER A 272 -13.03 12.72 -5.82
N ALA A 273 -13.66 13.33 -4.82
CA ALA A 273 -12.99 14.10 -3.79
C ALA A 273 -12.12 13.22 -2.88
N ASP A 274 -12.56 11.97 -2.62
CA ASP A 274 -11.82 11.03 -1.78
C ASP A 274 -10.54 10.56 -2.48
N GLU A 275 -10.61 10.34 -3.81
CA GLU A 275 -9.43 10.09 -4.63
C GLU A 275 -8.47 11.28 -4.59
N ALA A 276 -8.97 12.50 -4.79
CA ALA A 276 -8.14 13.71 -4.75
C ALA A 276 -7.39 13.84 -3.41
N LYS A 277 -8.08 13.62 -2.28
CA LYS A 277 -7.46 13.62 -0.94
C LYS A 277 -6.41 12.52 -0.79
N ALA A 278 -6.70 11.31 -1.25
CA ALA A 278 -5.76 10.19 -1.19
C ALA A 278 -4.50 10.45 -2.02
N ILE A 279 -4.65 11.04 -3.21
CA ILE A 279 -3.54 11.41 -4.09
C ILE A 279 -2.71 12.54 -3.47
N MET A 280 -3.34 13.58 -2.91
CA MET A 280 -2.61 14.65 -2.22
C MET A 280 -1.82 14.12 -1.02
N LYS A 281 -2.41 13.22 -0.23
CA LYS A 281 -1.71 12.54 0.87
C LYS A 281 -0.52 11.73 0.35
N ALA A 282 -0.69 11.01 -0.75
CA ALA A 282 0.36 10.21 -1.36
C ALA A 282 1.51 11.08 -1.92
N GLN A 283 1.19 12.21 -2.56
CA GLN A 283 2.19 13.17 -3.06
C GLN A 283 2.98 13.83 -1.92
N LYS A 284 2.30 14.26 -0.85
CA LYS A 284 2.96 14.78 0.35
C LYS A 284 3.90 13.75 0.96
N ALA A 285 3.41 12.54 1.21
CA ALA A 285 4.22 11.45 1.75
C ALA A 285 5.41 11.12 0.83
N ALA A 286 5.24 11.15 -0.50
CA ALA A 286 6.33 10.92 -1.45
C ALA A 286 7.43 12.00 -1.39
N SER A 287 7.06 13.24 -1.09
CA SER A 287 8.02 14.36 -0.93
C SER A 287 8.84 14.25 0.36
N GLU A 288 8.30 13.61 1.39
CA GLU A 288 8.95 13.40 2.69
C GLU A 288 9.88 12.17 2.72
N VAL A 289 9.91 11.36 1.65
CA VAL A 289 10.74 10.15 1.58
C VAL A 289 12.23 10.50 1.52
N VAL A 290 12.98 9.97 2.49
CA VAL A 290 14.44 10.11 2.55
C VAL A 290 15.08 8.83 2.01
N ASN A 291 15.91 8.95 0.97
CA ASN A 291 16.53 7.80 0.29
C ASN A 291 17.53 7.01 1.14
N SER A 292 17.87 7.45 2.35
CA SER A 292 18.72 6.70 3.27
C SER A 292 17.94 5.79 4.23
N ASP A 293 16.66 6.06 4.46
CA ASP A 293 15.83 5.31 5.41
C ASP A 293 14.74 4.54 4.69
N THR A 294 14.82 3.20 4.78
CA THR A 294 13.85 2.29 4.17
C THR A 294 12.47 2.39 4.80
N ALA A 295 12.38 2.75 6.09
CA ALA A 295 11.09 2.87 6.78
C ALA A 295 10.26 4.06 6.30
N SER A 296 10.93 5.12 5.79
CA SER A 296 10.26 6.30 5.25
C SER A 296 9.40 6.01 4.01
N PHE A 297 9.72 4.94 3.27
CA PHE A 297 8.97 4.55 2.07
C PHE A 297 7.61 3.91 2.38
N ASP A 298 7.45 3.28 3.55
CA ASP A 298 6.24 2.49 3.86
C ASP A 298 4.99 3.37 3.95
N ALA A 299 5.11 4.57 4.53
CA ALA A 299 4.02 5.54 4.63
C ALA A 299 3.55 6.00 3.23
N ALA A 300 4.50 6.29 2.33
CA ALA A 300 4.20 6.70 0.96
C ALA A 300 3.59 5.55 0.14
N LEU A 301 4.15 4.34 0.24
CA LEU A 301 3.63 3.16 -0.46
C LEU A 301 2.21 2.82 -0.01
N LEU A 302 1.92 2.88 1.29
CA LEU A 302 0.58 2.67 1.82
C LEU A 302 -0.40 3.74 1.33
N ALA A 303 0.01 5.01 1.27
CA ALA A 303 -0.82 6.09 0.75
C ALA A 303 -1.17 5.88 -0.73
N TYR A 304 -0.20 5.51 -1.58
CA TYR A 304 -0.47 5.15 -2.98
C TYR A 304 -1.31 3.89 -3.13
N GLN A 305 -1.12 2.88 -2.28
CA GLN A 305 -1.95 1.68 -2.28
C GLN A 305 -3.41 2.03 -1.94
N ASN A 306 -3.66 2.87 -0.95
CA ASN A 306 -5.00 3.35 -0.62
C ASN A 306 -5.63 4.10 -1.81
N ALA A 307 -4.90 5.01 -2.45
CA ALA A 307 -5.38 5.71 -3.64
C ALA A 307 -5.71 4.75 -4.80
N LEU A 308 -4.87 3.73 -5.03
CA LEU A 308 -5.11 2.68 -6.02
C LEU A 308 -6.35 1.84 -5.69
N THR A 309 -6.58 1.49 -4.42
CA THR A 309 -7.76 0.72 -4.04
C THR A 309 -9.04 1.51 -4.26
N LEU A 310 -9.06 2.80 -3.93
CA LEU A 310 -10.20 3.69 -4.21
C LEU A 310 -10.46 3.77 -5.72
N LYS A 311 -9.41 4.00 -6.52
CA LYS A 311 -9.56 4.08 -7.98
C LYS A 311 -10.10 2.80 -8.61
N ASN A 312 -9.60 1.66 -8.18
CA ASN A 312 -10.09 0.36 -8.66
C ASN A 312 -11.53 0.08 -8.21
N GLN A 313 -11.93 0.52 -7.01
CA GLN A 313 -13.33 0.42 -6.57
C GLN A 313 -14.26 1.29 -7.43
N GLU A 314 -13.83 2.51 -7.81
CA GLU A 314 -14.61 3.37 -8.70
C GLU A 314 -14.76 2.79 -10.10
N ILE A 315 -13.68 2.27 -10.68
CA ILE A 315 -13.74 1.58 -11.98
C ILE A 315 -14.61 0.32 -11.90
N GLY A 316 -14.47 -0.46 -10.82
CA GLY A 316 -15.24 -1.69 -10.59
C GLY A 316 -16.74 -1.47 -10.40
N ARG A 317 -17.16 -0.27 -9.96
CA ARG A 317 -18.58 0.08 -9.84
C ARG A 317 -19.29 0.24 -11.19
N GLY A 318 -18.55 0.33 -12.32
CA GLY A 318 -19.08 0.23 -13.69
C GLY A 318 -19.97 1.38 -14.17
N ASP A 319 -20.85 1.89 -13.31
CA ASP A 319 -21.87 2.92 -13.60
C ASP A 319 -21.35 4.36 -13.45
N ALA A 320 -20.12 4.54 -12.98
CA ALA A 320 -19.55 5.87 -12.72
C ALA A 320 -19.06 6.58 -13.99
N TYR A 321 -18.84 5.86 -15.09
CA TYR A 321 -18.23 6.38 -16.32
C TYR A 321 -19.16 6.19 -17.52
N SER A 322 -19.92 7.23 -17.83
CA SER A 322 -20.93 7.24 -18.90
C SER A 322 -20.32 7.47 -20.28
N SER A 323 -19.21 8.23 -20.36
CA SER A 323 -18.50 8.55 -21.60
C SER A 323 -17.18 7.78 -21.72
N ASP A 324 -16.80 7.42 -22.94
CA ASP A 324 -15.51 6.78 -23.20
C ASP A 324 -14.32 7.71 -22.90
N GLU A 325 -14.51 9.03 -23.00
CA GLU A 325 -13.51 10.03 -22.55
C GLU A 325 -13.22 9.88 -21.06
N GLN A 326 -14.26 9.73 -20.23
CA GLN A 326 -14.10 9.58 -18.79
C GLN A 326 -13.42 8.26 -18.41
N LYS A 327 -13.65 7.19 -19.19
CA LYS A 327 -12.94 5.92 -19.02
C LYS A 327 -11.46 6.06 -19.36
N GLN A 328 -11.13 6.82 -20.41
CA GLN A 328 -9.74 7.12 -20.76
C GLN A 328 -9.05 7.95 -19.67
N GLU A 329 -9.69 9.02 -19.19
CA GLU A 329 -9.20 9.83 -18.07
C GLU A 329 -8.98 8.98 -16.80
N ALA A 330 -9.93 8.12 -16.45
CA ALA A 330 -9.79 7.21 -15.32
C ALA A 330 -8.59 6.26 -15.47
N GLN A 331 -8.36 5.78 -16.69
CA GLN A 331 -7.22 4.92 -16.98
C GLN A 331 -5.89 5.69 -16.89
N ILE A 332 -5.84 6.95 -17.33
CA ILE A 332 -4.67 7.83 -17.18
C ILE A 332 -4.35 8.07 -15.70
N VAL A 333 -5.36 8.31 -14.86
CA VAL A 333 -5.17 8.43 -13.40
C VAL A 333 -4.64 7.12 -12.81
N LEU A 334 -5.19 5.98 -13.24
CA LEU A 334 -4.72 4.67 -12.78
C LEU A 334 -3.27 4.41 -13.20
N THR A 335 -2.86 4.76 -14.42
CA THR A 335 -1.47 4.60 -14.86
C THR A 335 -0.54 5.52 -14.12
N TYR A 336 -0.93 6.77 -13.88
CA TYR A 336 -0.20 7.70 -13.02
C TYR A 336 0.04 7.10 -11.62
N LEU A 337 -1.00 6.58 -10.97
CA LEU A 337 -0.87 6.01 -9.63
C LEU A 337 -0.01 4.75 -9.61
N LYS A 338 -0.20 3.85 -10.58
CA LYS A 338 0.62 2.62 -10.68
C LYS A 338 2.08 2.96 -10.98
N TYR A 339 2.35 3.90 -11.86
CA TYR A 339 3.71 4.34 -12.18
C TYR A 339 4.42 4.88 -10.93
N ASN A 340 3.80 5.82 -10.20
CA ASN A 340 4.40 6.38 -9.00
C ASN A 340 4.61 5.34 -7.90
N TYR A 341 3.64 4.43 -7.71
CA TYR A 341 3.77 3.32 -6.78
C TYR A 341 4.95 2.39 -7.13
N LEU A 342 5.04 1.95 -8.40
CA LEU A 342 6.10 1.06 -8.85
C LEU A 342 7.47 1.75 -8.81
N MET A 343 7.55 3.04 -9.14
CA MET A 343 8.77 3.82 -9.04
C MET A 343 9.25 3.97 -7.59
N LEU A 344 8.33 4.24 -6.64
CA LEU A 344 8.66 4.27 -5.22
C LEU A 344 9.13 2.90 -4.71
N ARG A 345 8.50 1.81 -5.16
CA ARG A 345 8.93 0.45 -4.84
C ARG A 345 10.34 0.17 -5.35
N ILE A 346 10.64 0.54 -6.61
CA ILE A 346 11.98 0.40 -7.19
C ILE A 346 13.00 1.20 -6.40
N ARG A 347 12.69 2.45 -6.02
CA ARG A 347 13.56 3.28 -5.16
C ARG A 347 13.84 2.60 -3.82
N ARG A 348 12.81 2.08 -3.12
CA ARG A 348 12.97 1.34 -1.87
C ARG A 348 13.84 0.08 -2.06
N ASP A 349 13.62 -0.66 -3.13
CA ASP A 349 14.37 -1.89 -3.41
C ASP A 349 15.85 -1.57 -3.76
N ALA A 350 16.11 -0.43 -4.42
CA ALA A 350 17.46 0.08 -4.68
C ALA A 350 18.18 0.54 -3.40
N THR A 351 17.48 1.19 -2.46
CA THR A 351 18.07 1.58 -1.17
C THR A 351 18.31 0.38 -0.25
N LEU A 352 17.45 -0.64 -0.31
CA LEU A 352 17.71 -1.92 0.34
C LEU A 352 18.92 -2.62 -0.27
N LEU A 353 19.09 -2.56 -1.59
CA LEU A 353 20.27 -3.10 -2.28
C LEU A 353 21.55 -2.42 -1.79
N SER A 354 21.57 -1.09 -1.68
CA SER A 354 22.73 -0.35 -1.16
C SER A 354 23.01 -0.64 0.33
N ALA A 355 21.97 -0.86 1.14
CA ALA A 355 22.13 -1.28 2.53
C ALA A 355 22.69 -2.71 2.64
N ILE A 356 22.34 -3.60 1.71
CA ILE A 356 22.89 -4.97 1.63
C ILE A 356 24.36 -4.93 1.21
N THR A 357 24.74 -4.07 0.25
CA THR A 357 26.14 -3.91 -0.19
C THR A 357 27.03 -3.28 0.88
N ALA A 358 26.51 -2.35 1.67
CA ALA A 358 27.26 -1.73 2.76
C ALA A 358 27.63 -2.71 3.92
N LYS A 359 26.87 -3.81 4.09
CA LYS A 359 27.07 -4.80 5.18
C LYS A 359 28.08 -5.90 4.86
N ASP A 360 28.77 -5.84 3.71
CA ASP A 360 29.64 -6.91 3.18
C ASP A 360 31.04 -7.02 3.84
N SER A 361 31.15 -6.81 5.15
CA SER A 361 32.44 -6.78 5.86
C SER A 361 32.91 -8.12 6.42
N SER A 362 32.22 -9.24 6.14
CA SER A 362 32.57 -10.56 6.68
C SER A 362 33.31 -11.44 5.66
N PRO A 363 34.52 -11.96 5.99
CA PRO A 363 35.37 -12.69 5.04
C PRO A 363 34.95 -14.15 4.80
N SER A 364 33.85 -14.64 5.39
CA SER A 364 33.43 -16.03 5.25
C SER A 364 32.80 -16.31 3.88
N LYS A 365 33.20 -17.40 3.22
CA LYS A 365 32.60 -17.88 1.95
C LYS A 365 31.07 -18.00 2.04
N SER A 366 30.52 -18.45 3.18
CA SER A 366 29.07 -18.57 3.38
C SER A 366 28.36 -17.22 3.48
N SER A 367 29.03 -16.20 4.05
CA SER A 367 28.53 -14.83 4.14
C SER A 367 28.45 -14.18 2.76
N ILE A 368 29.52 -14.31 1.96
CA ILE A 368 29.60 -13.78 0.59
C ILE A 368 28.48 -14.38 -0.29
N LEU A 369 28.29 -15.70 -0.24
CA LEU A 369 27.23 -16.36 -1.02
C LEU A 369 25.82 -15.93 -0.57
N ARG A 370 25.61 -15.72 0.74
CA ARG A 370 24.32 -15.22 1.27
C ARG A 370 24.05 -13.79 0.84
N TYR A 371 25.06 -12.92 0.91
CA TYR A 371 25.00 -11.54 0.41
C TYR A 371 24.64 -11.50 -1.07
N LEU A 372 25.38 -12.23 -1.92
CA LEU A 372 25.14 -12.29 -3.37
C LEU A 372 23.74 -12.83 -3.68
N ARG A 373 23.26 -13.82 -2.94
CA ARG A 373 21.89 -14.33 -3.08
C ARG A 373 20.84 -13.26 -2.76
N ASN A 374 21.03 -12.49 -1.69
CA ASN A 374 20.09 -11.43 -1.30
C ASN A 374 20.12 -10.27 -2.31
N SER A 375 21.32 -9.86 -2.77
CA SER A 375 21.49 -8.88 -3.84
C SER A 375 20.79 -9.32 -5.13
N TRP A 376 20.98 -10.58 -5.54
CA TRP A 376 20.34 -11.14 -6.72
C TRP A 376 18.82 -11.10 -6.64
N LYS A 377 18.24 -11.50 -5.50
CA LYS A 377 16.78 -11.45 -5.28
C LYS A 377 16.24 -10.02 -5.40
N MET A 378 16.96 -9.05 -4.84
CA MET A 378 16.54 -7.65 -4.90
C MET A 378 16.60 -7.10 -6.33
N GLN A 379 17.69 -7.37 -7.05
CA GLN A 379 17.84 -6.98 -8.45
C GLN A 379 16.78 -7.63 -9.34
N ASP A 380 16.42 -8.89 -9.10
CA ASP A 380 15.35 -9.57 -9.84
C ASP A 380 13.97 -8.94 -9.55
N GLY A 381 13.71 -8.53 -8.30
CA GLY A 381 12.51 -7.78 -7.92
C GLY A 381 12.42 -6.40 -8.60
N ILE A 382 13.55 -5.69 -8.73
CA ILE A 382 13.63 -4.43 -9.48
C ILE A 382 13.34 -4.67 -10.97
N CYS A 383 13.97 -5.69 -11.58
CA CYS A 383 13.69 -6.04 -12.98
C CYS A 383 12.22 -6.42 -13.21
N SER A 384 11.58 -7.13 -12.29
CA SER A 384 10.14 -7.44 -12.38
C SER A 384 9.30 -6.17 -12.33
N SER A 385 9.60 -5.27 -11.39
CA SER A 385 8.85 -4.01 -11.25
C SER A 385 9.02 -3.09 -12.46
N LEU A 386 10.20 -3.08 -13.10
CA LEU A 386 10.44 -2.35 -14.35
C LEU A 386 9.65 -2.93 -15.53
N LYS A 387 9.47 -4.25 -15.59
CA LYS A 387 8.59 -4.89 -16.58
C LYS A 387 7.13 -4.50 -16.36
N ASP A 388 6.67 -4.51 -15.11
CA ASP A 388 5.31 -4.08 -14.75
C ASP A 388 5.04 -2.63 -15.18
N ILE A 389 6.03 -1.74 -15.06
CA ILE A 389 5.93 -0.35 -15.55
C ILE A 389 5.78 -0.30 -17.07
N ARG A 390 6.55 -1.11 -17.80
CA ARG A 390 6.50 -1.16 -19.28
C ARG A 390 5.15 -1.66 -19.81
N GLU A 391 4.48 -2.52 -19.05
CA GLU A 391 3.15 -3.04 -19.40
C GLU A 391 2.01 -2.03 -19.10
N LEU A 392 2.30 -0.89 -18.48
CA LEU A 392 1.27 0.13 -18.21
C LEU A 392 0.78 0.78 -19.52
N PRO A 393 -0.53 1.05 -19.63
CA PRO A 393 -1.09 1.70 -20.81
C PRO A 393 -0.50 3.10 -21.01
N GLY A 394 -0.19 3.45 -22.26
CA GLY A 394 0.36 4.76 -22.63
C GLY A 394 1.87 4.92 -22.40
N VAL A 395 2.53 4.01 -21.66
CA VAL A 395 3.99 4.02 -21.48
C VAL A 395 4.72 3.70 -22.78
N ALA A 396 4.17 2.78 -23.60
CA ALA A 396 4.76 2.41 -24.89
C ALA A 396 4.75 3.53 -25.94
N ASN A 397 4.04 4.63 -25.71
CA ASN A 397 3.96 5.76 -26.64
C ASN A 397 5.09 6.78 -26.42
N ASP A 398 5.82 6.69 -25.31
CA ASP A 398 6.90 7.61 -24.95
C ASP A 398 8.26 6.89 -25.15
N ASP A 399 8.87 7.10 -26.32
CA ASP A 399 10.11 6.43 -26.72
C ASP A 399 11.27 6.74 -25.75
N ASP A 400 11.34 7.96 -25.22
CA ASP A 400 12.42 8.36 -24.31
C ASP A 400 12.27 7.68 -22.94
N LEU A 401 11.05 7.55 -22.44
CA LEU A 401 10.77 6.80 -21.22
C LEU A 401 11.01 5.29 -21.40
N VAL A 402 10.67 4.71 -22.56
CA VAL A 402 10.96 3.30 -22.84
C VAL A 402 12.47 3.04 -22.95
N ASP A 403 13.22 3.95 -23.56
CA ASP A 403 14.67 3.86 -23.66
C ASP A 403 15.35 3.95 -22.29
N THR A 404 14.88 4.84 -21.41
CA THR A 404 15.41 4.96 -20.05
C THR A 404 15.07 3.74 -19.18
N LEU A 405 13.83 3.23 -19.26
CA LEU A 405 13.42 2.00 -18.56
C LEU A 405 14.16 0.76 -19.06
N SER A 406 14.40 0.64 -20.37
CA SER A 406 15.16 -0.48 -20.93
C SER A 406 16.63 -0.42 -20.52
N SER A 407 17.25 0.75 -20.57
CA SER A 407 18.65 0.96 -20.16
C SER A 407 18.84 0.64 -18.66
N THR A 408 17.91 1.07 -17.82
CA THR A 408 17.93 0.74 -16.37
C THR A 408 17.67 -0.75 -16.12
N GLN A 409 16.79 -1.38 -16.89
CA GLN A 409 16.59 -2.84 -16.81
C GLN A 409 17.87 -3.60 -17.18
N TYR A 410 18.54 -3.23 -18.27
CA TYR A 410 19.81 -3.85 -18.68
C TYR A 410 20.93 -3.62 -17.67
N PHE A 411 20.95 -2.45 -17.02
CA PHE A 411 21.88 -2.17 -15.91
C PHE A 411 21.72 -3.17 -14.76
N TYR A 412 20.50 -3.34 -14.24
CA TYR A 412 20.24 -4.27 -13.13
C TYR A 412 20.41 -5.73 -13.56
N GLU A 413 20.07 -6.08 -14.81
CA GLU A 413 20.30 -7.42 -15.35
C GLU A 413 21.80 -7.74 -15.47
N THR A 414 22.61 -6.78 -15.93
CA THR A 414 24.07 -6.91 -15.97
C THR A 414 24.64 -7.10 -14.57
N ALA A 415 24.22 -6.27 -13.61
CA ALA A 415 24.64 -6.38 -12.21
C ALA A 415 24.26 -7.75 -11.60
N LYS A 416 23.08 -8.28 -11.96
CA LYS A 416 22.59 -9.60 -11.54
C LYS A 416 23.47 -10.74 -12.07
N VAL A 417 23.77 -10.75 -13.37
CA VAL A 417 24.62 -11.78 -13.99
C VAL A 417 26.05 -11.70 -13.45
N LEU A 418 26.55 -10.49 -13.22
CA LEU A 418 27.88 -10.28 -12.63
C LEU A 418 27.95 -10.77 -11.18
N GLY A 419 26.92 -10.52 -10.36
CA GLY A 419 26.80 -11.08 -9.01
C GLY A 419 26.81 -12.60 -8.98
N LEU A 420 26.12 -13.25 -9.92
CA LEU A 420 26.16 -14.71 -10.08
C LEU A 420 27.56 -15.19 -10.46
N ALA A 421 28.22 -14.52 -11.41
CA ALA A 421 29.57 -14.88 -11.83
C ALA A 421 30.56 -14.81 -10.63
N ARG A 422 30.47 -13.76 -9.80
CA ARG A 422 31.23 -13.64 -8.54
C ARG A 422 30.96 -14.82 -7.59
N GLY A 423 29.71 -15.29 -7.49
CA GLY A 423 29.35 -16.45 -6.67
C GLY A 423 29.93 -17.78 -7.16
N TYR A 424 29.94 -18.00 -8.49
CA TYR A 424 30.58 -19.18 -9.08
C TYR A 424 32.09 -19.16 -8.92
N LEU A 425 32.72 -17.99 -9.05
CA LEU A 425 34.14 -17.80 -8.77
C LEU A 425 34.48 -18.08 -7.30
N ALA A 426 33.64 -17.63 -6.35
CA ALA A 426 33.80 -17.94 -4.93
C ALA A 426 33.64 -19.45 -4.60
N SER A 427 32.97 -20.20 -5.49
CA SER A 427 32.75 -21.65 -5.41
C SER A 427 33.79 -22.46 -6.22
N ASP A 428 34.90 -21.83 -6.63
CA ASP A 428 36.00 -22.42 -7.40
C ASP A 428 35.63 -22.96 -8.80
N LYS A 429 34.47 -22.55 -9.33
CA LYS A 429 33.95 -22.92 -10.66
C LYS A 429 34.27 -21.85 -11.71
N CYS A 430 35.53 -21.77 -12.13
CA CYS A 430 35.98 -20.65 -12.96
C CYS A 430 35.47 -20.70 -14.41
N SER A 431 35.33 -21.88 -15.03
CA SER A 431 34.86 -22.00 -16.41
C SER A 431 33.41 -21.50 -16.57
N GLN A 432 32.53 -21.86 -15.63
CA GLN A 432 31.16 -21.37 -15.59
C GLN A 432 31.11 -19.87 -15.27
N SER A 433 32.00 -19.38 -14.37
CA SER A 433 32.11 -17.95 -14.08
C SER A 433 32.51 -17.14 -15.31
N LEU A 434 33.42 -17.65 -16.15
CA LEU A 434 33.84 -16.97 -17.38
C LEU A 434 32.68 -16.88 -18.38
N ALA A 435 31.93 -17.98 -18.57
CA ALA A 435 30.77 -17.98 -19.45
C ALA A 435 29.72 -16.94 -19.01
N LEU A 436 29.47 -16.82 -17.70
CA LEU A 436 28.57 -15.80 -17.16
C LEU A 436 29.13 -14.38 -17.31
N ALA A 437 30.44 -14.17 -17.14
CA ALA A 437 31.06 -12.87 -17.37
C ALA A 437 30.97 -12.43 -18.85
N ALA A 438 31.16 -13.37 -19.79
CA ALA A 438 30.96 -13.10 -21.21
C ALA A 438 29.51 -12.73 -21.53
N LYS A 439 28.54 -13.43 -20.92
CA LYS A 439 27.12 -13.08 -21.03
C LYS A 439 26.81 -11.70 -20.44
N ALA A 440 27.40 -11.36 -19.29
CA ALA A 440 27.24 -10.02 -18.68
C ALA A 440 27.73 -8.93 -19.63
N LYS A 441 28.86 -9.14 -20.33
CA LYS A 441 29.37 -8.21 -21.34
C LYS A 441 28.41 -8.02 -22.51
N GLN A 442 27.87 -9.11 -23.06
CA GLN A 442 26.88 -9.04 -24.15
C GLN A 442 25.64 -8.21 -23.77
N ILE A 443 25.15 -8.33 -22.53
CA ILE A 443 24.02 -7.55 -22.04
C ILE A 443 24.43 -6.08 -21.83
N CYS A 444 25.65 -5.84 -21.33
CA CYS A 444 26.18 -4.52 -21.08
C CYS A 444 26.39 -3.70 -22.36
N ASP A 445 26.75 -4.36 -23.47
CA ASP A 445 26.87 -3.75 -24.80
C ASP A 445 25.51 -3.22 -25.31
N GLY A 446 24.39 -3.78 -24.82
CA GLY A 446 23.02 -3.32 -25.12
C GLY A 446 22.56 -2.11 -24.31
N ILE A 447 23.36 -1.61 -23.36
CA ILE A 447 23.00 -0.45 -22.53
C ILE A 447 23.21 0.83 -23.34
N SER A 448 22.15 1.62 -23.56
CA SER A 448 22.25 2.98 -24.09
C SER A 448 22.48 3.99 -22.96
N PRO A 449 23.08 5.17 -23.24
CA PRO A 449 23.14 6.25 -22.25
C PRO A 449 21.72 6.72 -21.90
N LEU A 450 21.50 7.04 -20.63
CA LEU A 450 20.22 7.54 -20.14
C LEU A 450 19.97 8.93 -20.72
N LYS A 451 18.82 9.08 -21.40
CA LYS A 451 18.33 10.35 -21.96
C LYS A 451 17.67 11.24 -20.92
N GLU A 452 17.04 10.65 -19.90
CA GLU A 452 16.44 11.36 -18.77
C GLU A 452 17.12 10.96 -17.47
N ASP A 453 17.27 11.93 -16.55
CA ASP A 453 17.73 11.67 -15.20
C ASP A 453 16.60 11.04 -14.38
N LEU A 454 16.88 9.87 -13.78
CA LEU A 454 15.93 9.20 -12.90
C LEU A 454 15.91 9.83 -11.50
N ALA A 455 14.85 9.54 -10.75
CA ALA A 455 14.70 9.99 -9.37
C ALA A 455 15.93 9.64 -8.50
N PRO A 456 16.26 10.48 -7.50
CA PRO A 456 17.49 10.31 -6.72
C PRO A 456 17.54 8.93 -6.04
N GLY A 457 18.69 8.27 -6.14
CA GLY A 457 18.91 6.90 -5.65
C GLY A 457 18.82 5.80 -6.74
N LEU A 458 18.51 6.17 -7.98
CA LEU A 458 18.55 5.29 -9.15
C LEU A 458 19.85 5.48 -9.94
N PRO A 459 20.22 4.51 -10.81
CA PRO A 459 21.50 4.55 -11.50
C PRO A 459 21.61 5.73 -12.47
N ASN A 460 22.74 6.42 -12.40
CA ASN A 460 23.11 7.53 -13.27
C ASN A 460 23.99 7.07 -14.44
N ASN A 461 24.24 7.98 -15.39
CA ASN A 461 25.13 7.74 -16.52
C ASN A 461 26.57 7.39 -16.11
N ASP A 462 27.03 7.85 -14.94
CA ASP A 462 28.35 7.48 -14.40
C ASP A 462 28.34 6.07 -13.81
N ASP A 463 27.27 5.65 -13.13
CA ASP A 463 27.12 4.27 -12.64
C ASP A 463 27.14 3.25 -13.79
N ILE A 464 26.59 3.62 -14.95
CA ILE A 464 26.63 2.78 -16.16
C ILE A 464 28.08 2.60 -16.65
N LYS A 465 28.89 3.67 -16.64
CA LYS A 465 30.33 3.58 -17.00
C LYS A 465 31.08 2.73 -15.98
N ASP A 466 30.76 2.89 -14.71
CA ASP A 466 31.37 2.12 -13.63
C ASP A 466 31.05 0.63 -13.78
N ILE A 467 29.80 0.26 -14.04
CA ILE A 467 29.43 -1.14 -14.30
C ILE A 467 30.15 -1.69 -15.53
N ARG A 468 30.26 -0.94 -16.63
CA ARG A 468 31.03 -1.37 -17.81
C ARG A 468 32.48 -1.68 -17.44
N SER A 469 33.13 -0.80 -16.70
CA SER A 469 34.50 -1.03 -16.23
C SER A 469 34.61 -2.25 -15.30
N GLN A 470 33.62 -2.46 -14.41
CA GLN A 470 33.57 -3.61 -13.52
C GLN A 470 33.38 -4.93 -14.29
N VAL A 471 32.58 -4.93 -15.35
CA VAL A 471 32.38 -6.11 -16.21
C VAL A 471 33.68 -6.46 -16.93
N ASP A 472 34.37 -5.49 -17.54
CA ASP A 472 35.61 -5.73 -18.28
C ASP A 472 36.77 -6.17 -17.36
N THR A 473 36.90 -5.54 -16.19
CA THR A 473 37.90 -5.95 -15.17
C THR A 473 37.59 -7.33 -14.61
N PHE A 474 36.32 -7.66 -14.38
CA PHE A 474 35.94 -8.99 -13.90
C PHE A 474 36.13 -10.06 -14.97
N LEU A 475 35.83 -9.76 -16.23
CA LEU A 475 36.03 -10.67 -17.36
C LEU A 475 37.50 -11.02 -17.55
N SER A 476 38.38 -10.01 -17.57
CA SER A 476 39.83 -10.23 -17.67
C SER A 476 40.37 -11.04 -16.49
N ARG A 477 39.91 -10.74 -15.27
CA ARG A 477 40.26 -11.53 -14.07
C ARG A 477 39.79 -12.97 -14.17
N ALA A 478 38.53 -13.21 -14.56
CA ALA A 478 37.97 -14.54 -14.70
C ALA A 478 38.72 -15.35 -15.77
N HIS A 479 39.06 -14.72 -16.90
CA HIS A 479 39.86 -15.32 -17.96
C HIS A 479 41.26 -15.73 -17.51
N ILE A 480 41.95 -14.88 -16.76
CA ILE A 480 43.28 -15.23 -16.21
C ILE A 480 43.17 -16.41 -15.25
N LEU A 481 42.15 -16.42 -14.38
CA LEU A 481 41.95 -17.51 -13.42
C LEU A 481 41.58 -18.83 -14.08
N THR A 482 40.74 -18.84 -15.13
CA THR A 482 40.46 -20.07 -15.88
C THR A 482 41.70 -20.60 -16.57
N VAL A 483 42.48 -19.74 -17.24
CA VAL A 483 43.72 -20.16 -17.90
C VAL A 483 44.74 -20.68 -16.89
N TYR A 484 44.81 -20.07 -15.71
CA TYR A 484 45.67 -20.52 -14.62
C TYR A 484 45.22 -21.88 -14.07
N GLN A 485 43.92 -22.06 -13.82
CA GLN A 485 43.37 -23.35 -13.40
C GLN A 485 43.59 -24.43 -14.46
N ASP A 486 43.34 -24.15 -15.74
CA ASP A 486 43.57 -25.10 -16.83
C ASP A 486 45.05 -25.51 -16.94
N LYS A 487 45.98 -24.55 -16.76
CA LYS A 487 47.43 -24.84 -16.75
C LYS A 487 47.85 -25.66 -15.53
N ASN A 488 47.33 -25.34 -14.34
CA ASN A 488 47.61 -26.10 -13.12
C ASN A 488 46.97 -27.49 -13.13
N HIS A 489 45.79 -27.64 -13.72
CA HIS A 489 45.20 -28.95 -13.97
C HIS A 489 46.10 -29.76 -14.89
N LYS A 490 46.61 -29.18 -15.98
CA LYS A 490 47.52 -29.89 -16.90
C LYS A 490 48.91 -30.21 -16.31
N SER A 491 49.39 -29.44 -15.34
CA SER A 491 50.68 -29.71 -14.69
C SER A 491 50.59 -30.61 -13.45
N GLY A 492 49.41 -30.75 -12.84
CA GLY A 492 49.16 -31.58 -11.66
C GLY A 492 48.44 -32.90 -11.91
N ILE A 493 48.02 -33.18 -13.14
CA ILE A 493 47.54 -34.50 -13.54
C ILE A 493 48.77 -35.39 -13.74
N PRO A 494 49.03 -36.40 -12.89
CA PRO A 494 50.01 -37.42 -13.23
C PRO A 494 49.61 -38.03 -14.58
N GLN A 495 50.61 -38.35 -15.40
CA GLN A 495 50.38 -38.90 -16.74
C GLN A 495 49.54 -40.19 -16.72
N TYR A 496 49.35 -40.82 -15.54
CA TYR A 496 48.58 -42.03 -15.35
C TYR A 496 47.62 -41.97 -14.16
N LEU A 497 46.43 -42.57 -14.32
CA LEU A 497 45.35 -42.65 -13.35
C LEU A 497 45.77 -43.42 -12.08
N ILE A 498 46.70 -44.37 -12.23
CA ILE A 498 47.22 -45.18 -11.11
C ILE A 498 47.86 -44.34 -10.00
N ASP A 499 48.39 -43.16 -10.34
CA ASP A 499 49.07 -42.28 -9.38
C ASP A 499 48.09 -41.46 -8.54
N GLN A 500 46.82 -41.32 -8.95
CA GLN A 500 45.78 -40.60 -8.22
C GLN A 500 44.44 -41.36 -8.24
N MET A 501 44.31 -42.35 -7.36
CA MET A 501 43.09 -43.16 -7.21
C MET A 501 41.86 -42.38 -6.69
N ASN A 502 42.07 -41.20 -6.11
CA ASN A 502 41.02 -40.40 -5.47
C ASN A 502 40.37 -39.34 -6.39
N ARG A 503 40.86 -39.14 -7.62
CA ARG A 503 40.36 -38.09 -8.52
C ARG A 503 40.29 -38.60 -9.95
N PHE A 504 39.07 -38.73 -10.48
CA PHE A 504 38.85 -39.15 -11.87
C PHE A 504 38.80 -37.92 -12.79
N PRO A 505 39.53 -37.90 -13.91
CA PRO A 505 39.44 -36.83 -14.88
C PRO A 505 38.14 -36.94 -15.69
N ASP A 506 37.44 -35.82 -15.88
CA ASP A 506 36.23 -35.71 -16.70
C ASP A 506 36.61 -35.79 -18.19
N THR A 507 36.85 -37.00 -18.69
CA THR A 507 37.29 -37.27 -20.08
C THR A 507 36.45 -38.39 -20.72
N THR A 508 36.42 -38.41 -22.07
CA THR A 508 35.81 -39.48 -22.86
C THR A 508 36.48 -40.83 -22.59
N GLY A 509 35.68 -41.92 -22.58
CA GLY A 509 36.12 -43.26 -22.14
C GLY A 509 37.35 -43.82 -22.87
N GLU A 510 37.58 -43.42 -24.13
CA GLU A 510 38.73 -43.87 -24.93
C GLU A 510 40.06 -43.24 -24.50
N ASP A 511 40.05 -41.99 -24.01
CA ASP A 511 41.25 -41.31 -23.54
C ASP A 511 41.57 -41.68 -22.08
N LEU A 512 40.55 -42.03 -21.29
CA LEU A 512 40.74 -42.65 -19.98
C LEU A 512 41.53 -43.96 -20.09
N LEU A 513 41.21 -44.82 -21.07
CA LEU A 513 41.89 -46.10 -21.27
C LEU A 513 43.39 -45.97 -21.58
N LYS A 514 43.77 -44.94 -22.34
CA LYS A 514 45.18 -44.65 -22.67
C LYS A 514 45.98 -44.12 -21.48
N THR A 515 45.28 -43.59 -20.48
CA THR A 515 45.85 -42.86 -19.34
C THR A 515 45.79 -43.69 -18.05
N ILE A 516 45.46 -45.00 -18.11
CA ILE A 516 45.33 -45.83 -16.89
C ILE A 516 46.68 -46.09 -16.21
N ALA A 517 47.67 -46.55 -16.98
CA ALA A 517 48.99 -46.93 -16.47
C ALA A 517 50.05 -46.85 -17.59
N PRO A 518 51.33 -46.62 -17.25
CA PRO A 518 52.41 -46.69 -18.23
C PRO A 518 52.56 -48.13 -18.72
N LEU A 519 52.13 -48.40 -19.96
CA LEU A 519 52.39 -49.69 -20.63
C LEU A 519 53.85 -49.81 -21.13
N THR A 520 54.61 -48.71 -21.08
CA THR A 520 56.03 -48.68 -21.46
C THR A 520 56.88 -48.35 -20.24
N LEU A 521 57.88 -49.19 -19.96
CA LEU A 521 58.81 -48.99 -18.84
C LEU A 521 59.76 -47.83 -19.17
N LYS A 522 59.55 -46.67 -18.56
CA LYS A 522 60.55 -45.60 -18.52
C LYS A 522 61.14 -45.60 -17.12
N LEU A 523 62.44 -45.91 -17.03
CA LEU A 523 63.17 -45.86 -15.77
C LEU A 523 63.41 -44.39 -15.41
N GLU A 524 62.69 -43.89 -14.41
CA GLU A 524 62.91 -42.57 -13.84
C GLU A 524 63.70 -42.68 -12.53
N PRO A 525 64.66 -41.78 -12.27
CA PRO A 525 65.37 -41.75 -11.00
C PRO A 525 64.39 -41.34 -9.90
N VAL A 526 64.05 -42.30 -9.03
CA VAL A 526 63.27 -42.03 -7.83
C VAL A 526 64.21 -41.42 -6.78
N ASN A 527 63.80 -40.30 -6.17
CA ASN A 527 64.51 -39.76 -5.02
C ASN A 527 64.54 -40.82 -3.91
N VAL A 528 65.72 -41.36 -3.65
CA VAL A 528 65.95 -42.26 -2.50
C VAL A 528 65.45 -41.52 -1.27
N LYS A 529 64.67 -42.20 -0.40
CA LYS A 529 64.21 -41.64 0.87
C LYS A 529 65.39 -40.90 1.52
N PRO A 530 65.24 -39.62 1.93
CA PRO A 530 66.30 -38.93 2.63
C PRO A 530 66.69 -39.78 3.84
N VAL A 531 68.00 -39.98 4.03
CA VAL A 531 68.52 -40.76 5.15
C VAL A 531 68.13 -40.02 6.43
N LEU A 532 67.05 -40.47 7.05
CA LEU A 532 66.54 -39.90 8.29
C LEU A 532 67.23 -40.65 9.42
N PHE A 533 68.25 -40.03 10.00
CA PHE A 533 68.85 -40.54 11.23
C PHE A 533 67.89 -40.26 12.38
N ASP A 534 67.53 -41.28 13.14
CA ASP A 534 66.81 -41.10 14.39
C ASP A 534 67.80 -40.61 15.46
N ILE A 535 68.11 -39.31 15.41
CA ILE A 535 69.06 -38.66 16.31
C ILE A 535 68.56 -38.73 17.77
N ALA A 536 67.24 -38.89 17.98
CA ALA A 536 66.66 -39.02 19.32
C ALA A 536 67.10 -40.31 20.03
N PHE A 537 67.40 -41.37 19.27
CA PHE A 537 67.92 -42.62 19.83
C PHE A 537 69.26 -42.44 20.56
N ASN A 538 70.11 -41.50 20.11
CA ASN A 538 71.39 -41.19 20.76
C ASN A 538 71.23 -40.55 22.15
N TYR A 539 70.04 -40.06 22.50
CA TYR A 539 69.76 -39.41 23.78
C TYR A 539 69.01 -40.33 24.77
N ILE A 540 68.75 -41.59 24.41
CA ILE A 540 68.15 -42.58 25.30
C ILE A 540 69.26 -43.16 26.18
N ASP A 541 69.39 -42.62 27.40
CA ASP A 541 70.34 -43.11 28.40
C ASP A 541 69.66 -44.16 29.29
N TYR A 542 70.11 -45.41 29.21
CA TYR A 542 69.65 -46.47 30.11
C TYR A 542 70.46 -46.36 31.40
N GLY A 543 69.82 -45.88 32.48
CA GLY A 543 70.47 -45.56 33.76
C GLY A 543 71.08 -46.75 34.52
N GLY A 544 72.15 -47.33 34.00
CA GLY A 544 73.00 -48.32 34.64
C GLY A 544 74.44 -48.20 34.12
N ASP A 545 75.39 -48.03 35.04
CA ASP A 545 76.83 -47.89 34.79
C ASP A 545 77.36 -48.89 33.75
N GLY A 546 77.69 -48.39 32.55
CA GLY A 546 78.23 -49.23 31.48
C GLY A 546 78.55 -48.47 30.20
N VAL A 547 79.73 -47.84 30.19
CA VAL A 547 80.48 -47.35 29.01
C VAL A 547 79.75 -46.34 28.12
N LYS A 548 80.04 -45.06 28.34
CA LYS A 548 79.75 -43.97 27.38
C LYS A 548 80.43 -44.29 26.04
N PRO A 549 79.71 -44.38 24.91
CA PRO A 549 80.37 -44.33 23.62
C PRO A 549 80.90 -42.91 23.42
N THR A 550 82.21 -42.76 23.56
CA THR A 550 82.95 -41.59 23.10
C THR A 550 82.63 -41.37 21.62
N VAL A 551 81.96 -40.27 21.33
CA VAL A 551 81.93 -39.71 19.98
C VAL A 551 83.39 -39.51 19.58
N VAL A 552 83.86 -40.32 18.63
CA VAL A 552 85.14 -40.07 17.96
C VAL A 552 84.93 -38.78 17.19
N GLY A 553 85.30 -37.67 17.82
CA GLY A 553 85.61 -36.44 17.11
C GLY A 553 86.69 -36.80 16.09
N VAL A 554 86.39 -36.53 14.83
CA VAL A 554 87.42 -36.42 13.80
C VAL A 554 88.23 -35.19 14.22
N GLU A 555 89.31 -35.41 14.97
CA GLU A 555 90.36 -34.42 15.10
C GLU A 555 91.29 -34.56 13.91
N ASP A 556 91.38 -33.42 13.22
CA ASP A 556 92.32 -33.09 12.18
C ASP A 556 93.74 -33.52 12.52
N THR A 557 94.39 -34.11 11.53
CA THR A 557 95.83 -34.26 11.50
C THR A 557 96.52 -32.90 11.49
N THR A 558 97.28 -32.67 12.57
CA THR A 558 98.64 -32.09 12.62
C THR A 558 98.84 -30.57 12.53
N SER A 559 99.13 -30.01 13.71
CA SER A 559 100.40 -29.35 14.10
C SER A 559 100.72 -27.92 13.63
N ALA A 560 100.58 -26.97 14.55
CA ALA A 560 101.70 -26.20 15.12
C ALA A 560 101.34 -25.54 16.48
N LYS A 561 102.11 -25.88 17.53
CA LYS A 561 102.58 -25.11 18.72
C LYS A 561 101.78 -23.87 19.22
N GLU A 562 101.56 -23.57 20.50
CA GLU A 562 102.32 -23.78 21.75
C GLU A 562 101.42 -23.49 23.00
N THR A 563 101.59 -24.29 24.06
CA THR A 563 101.43 -24.16 25.55
C THR A 563 101.16 -22.79 26.26
N PRO A 564 100.84 -22.73 27.59
CA PRO A 564 99.62 -23.18 28.33
C PRO A 564 99.15 -22.13 29.41
N ALA A 565 98.02 -22.36 30.13
CA ALA A 565 97.87 -22.13 31.60
C ALA A 565 96.42 -22.22 32.14
N SER A 566 96.21 -23.25 32.98
CA SER A 566 95.57 -23.29 34.32
C SER A 566 94.09 -22.90 34.59
N SER A 567 93.39 -23.91 35.17
CA SER A 567 92.49 -23.89 36.38
C SER A 567 91.16 -23.12 36.33
N GLU A 568 90.03 -23.49 36.94
CA GLU A 568 89.43 -24.66 37.63
C GLU A 568 88.02 -24.18 38.09
N ASN A 569 87.03 -25.10 38.20
CA ASN A 569 85.81 -25.04 39.05
C ASN A 569 84.75 -23.94 38.75
N ASP A 570 83.43 -24.07 38.98
CA ASP A 570 82.56 -25.13 39.51
C ASP A 570 81.07 -24.78 39.21
N GLU A 571 80.22 -25.79 39.42
CA GLU A 571 78.76 -25.93 39.33
C GLU A 571 77.80 -24.76 39.74
N LYS A 572 76.57 -24.71 39.16
CA LYS A 572 75.29 -25.14 39.81
C LYS A 572 73.98 -24.80 39.04
N LYS A 573 73.17 -25.85 38.88
CA LYS A 573 71.69 -26.02 38.84
C LYS A 573 70.75 -24.79 38.87
N LYS A 574 69.65 -24.88 38.10
CA LYS A 574 68.26 -24.68 38.61
C LYS A 574 67.18 -25.33 37.72
N LYS A 575 66.24 -26.01 38.38
CA LYS A 575 64.96 -26.53 37.88
C LYS A 575 63.92 -25.40 37.83
N GLY A 576 62.93 -25.52 36.94
CA GLY A 576 61.64 -24.81 37.02
C GLY A 576 60.68 -25.34 35.95
N GLY A 577 59.67 -26.10 36.36
CA GLY A 577 58.52 -26.42 35.52
C GLY A 577 57.40 -25.41 35.72
N PHE A 578 56.48 -25.29 34.76
CA PHE A 578 55.06 -25.07 35.04
C PHE A 578 54.22 -25.29 33.76
N PHE A 579 53.33 -26.29 33.84
CA PHE A 579 52.16 -26.44 32.99
C PHE A 579 51.12 -25.39 33.44
N GLY A 580 50.59 -24.59 32.53
CA GLY A 580 49.37 -23.79 32.68
C GLY A 580 48.69 -23.73 31.32
N LEU A 581 47.82 -24.69 31.00
CA LEU A 581 46.35 -24.60 31.10
C LEU A 581 45.76 -23.33 30.46
N PHE A 582 45.20 -23.53 29.25
CA PHE A 582 44.00 -22.92 28.66
C PHE A 582 43.65 -21.43 28.88
N GLY A 583 43.51 -20.70 27.77
CA GLY A 583 42.64 -19.53 27.71
C GLY A 583 42.96 -18.46 26.66
N HIS A 584 42.91 -18.77 25.35
CA HIS A 584 42.08 -18.08 24.35
C HIS A 584 42.17 -18.71 22.96
#